data_AF-A0A379S5J6-F1
#
_entry.id   AF-A0A379S5J6-F1
#
_cell.length_a   1.000
_cell.length_b   1.000
_cell.length_c   1.000
_cell.angle_alpha   90.00
_cell.angle_beta   90.00
_cell.angle_gamma   90.00
#
_symmetry.space_group_name_H-M   'P 1'
#
loop_
_entity.id
_entity.type
_entity.pdbx_description
1 polymer ?
#
loop_
_entity_poly.entity_id
_entity_poly.type
_entity_poly.pdbx_seq_one_letter_code
_entity_poly.pdbx_strand_id
1 'polypeptide(L)'
;MKTYAAGILFKSGGKIFLVKRGDDGSWAVPGGKLEEGETPEAAARREVLEECGFDYSAPLTPHTLIDGYVTYLADDAEQFDAVLNDENQACGWFSPDELPEPLHPGMVAMLDAEPLNEKDVAGLIAGGQLTSPQFFRNMYLWALRITGTGVTWRSKFRQYAYRSPENYLTDDFLARCSGLPVIWLHPEKNALNSEEYAARTIGAIAFAWIQGDEVWGMARIYDTDAATILSTRQLSTSPTVTGGDDVLINVDGEPLLLEGNPVLLDHLAICEQGVWDKLGEPTGVKSDTLLNEVQKMDEEKVLALINQALDAREARAKADAEEKAKADAKQQKRQEPMKTPPARKRRKKRLKRTLRKKRKQMRRQKKKPKRMPNWKKSVPTWKK
;
A
#
# COMPACT_ATOMS: atom_id res chain seq x y z
N MET A 1 -17.37 18.63 -3.45
CA MET A 1 -18.38 18.11 -4.40
C MET A 1 -18.47 16.62 -4.20
N LYS A 2 -19.67 16.02 -4.14
CA LYS A 2 -19.80 14.56 -4.06
C LYS A 2 -19.53 13.93 -5.43
N THR A 3 -18.95 12.74 -5.44
CA THR A 3 -18.81 11.91 -6.64
C THR A 3 -20.19 11.48 -7.11
N TYR A 4 -20.46 11.62 -8.41
CA TYR A 4 -21.75 11.26 -9.02
C TYR A 4 -21.62 10.45 -10.30
N ALA A 5 -20.40 10.28 -10.83
CA ALA A 5 -20.13 9.45 -11.98
C ALA A 5 -18.74 8.79 -11.87
N ALA A 6 -18.57 7.67 -12.57
CA ALA A 6 -17.32 6.93 -12.57
C ALA A 6 -17.10 6.17 -13.89
N GLY A 7 -15.85 5.89 -14.22
CA GLY A 7 -15.47 5.09 -15.39
C GLY A 7 -14.10 4.44 -15.26
N ILE A 8 -13.75 3.59 -16.24
CA ILE A 8 -12.50 2.81 -16.21
C ILE A 8 -11.62 3.13 -17.42
N LEU A 9 -10.43 3.64 -17.14
CA LEU A 9 -9.32 3.70 -18.08
C LEU A 9 -8.60 2.34 -18.08
N PHE A 10 -8.79 1.54 -19.11
CA PHE A 10 -8.00 0.33 -19.31
C PHE A 10 -6.68 0.66 -20.02
N LYS A 11 -5.56 0.17 -19.48
CA LYS A 11 -4.24 0.22 -20.10
C LYS A 11 -3.73 -1.19 -20.38
N SER A 12 -3.23 -1.41 -21.60
CA SER A 12 -2.66 -2.69 -22.00
C SER A 12 -1.64 -2.51 -23.11
N GLY A 13 -0.41 -3.00 -22.92
CA GLY A 13 0.62 -2.98 -23.97
C GLY A 13 0.91 -1.59 -24.55
N GLY A 14 0.85 -0.55 -23.71
CA GLY A 14 1.04 0.84 -24.15
C GLY A 14 -0.15 1.47 -24.86
N LYS A 15 -1.31 0.80 -24.89
CA LYS A 15 -2.57 1.32 -25.45
C LYS A 15 -3.59 1.58 -24.36
N ILE A 16 -4.57 2.43 -24.68
CA ILE A 16 -5.77 2.65 -23.87
C ILE A 16 -7.03 2.24 -24.63
N PHE A 17 -8.03 1.74 -23.91
CA PHE A 17 -9.34 1.43 -24.49
C PHE A 17 -10.26 2.66 -24.41
N LEU A 18 -10.93 2.96 -25.52
CA LEU A 18 -11.92 4.04 -25.61
C LEU A 18 -13.18 3.57 -26.36
N VAL A 19 -14.30 4.18 -26.00
CA VAL A 19 -15.59 4.07 -26.70
C VAL A 19 -15.93 5.40 -27.36
N LYS A 20 -16.62 5.35 -28.49
CA LYS A 20 -17.16 6.50 -29.21
C LYS A 20 -18.63 6.66 -28.87
N ARG A 21 -18.93 7.74 -28.14
CA ARG A 21 -20.28 8.04 -27.65
C ARG A 21 -21.26 8.24 -28.82
N GLY A 22 -22.47 7.75 -28.64
CA GLY A 22 -23.54 7.83 -29.64
C GLY A 22 -24.23 9.20 -29.71
N ASP A 23 -24.22 9.96 -28.62
CA ASP A 23 -24.94 11.23 -28.50
C ASP A 23 -24.19 12.41 -29.12
N ASP A 24 -22.88 12.55 -28.86
CA ASP A 24 -22.05 13.66 -29.35
C ASP A 24 -20.92 13.23 -30.30
N GLY A 25 -20.70 11.92 -30.46
CA GLY A 25 -19.68 11.36 -31.35
C GLY A 25 -18.25 11.48 -30.82
N SER A 26 -18.05 11.91 -29.57
CA SER A 26 -16.73 12.05 -28.95
C SER A 26 -16.24 10.74 -28.33
N TRP A 27 -14.92 10.62 -28.16
CA TRP A 27 -14.26 9.45 -27.59
C TRP A 27 -13.93 9.66 -26.10
N ALA A 28 -14.25 8.65 -25.28
CA ALA A 28 -14.04 8.68 -23.83
C ALA A 28 -13.74 7.28 -23.29
N VAL A 29 -13.38 7.21 -22.00
CA VAL A 29 -13.41 5.95 -21.25
C VAL A 29 -14.86 5.50 -21.06
N PRO A 30 -15.13 4.19 -21.02
CA PRO A 30 -16.45 3.69 -20.63
C PRO A 30 -16.76 4.08 -19.19
N GLY A 31 -18.02 4.46 -18.93
CA GLY A 31 -18.45 4.94 -17.62
C GLY A 31 -19.65 5.89 -17.66
N GLY A 32 -20.30 6.03 -16.52
CA GLY A 32 -21.57 6.75 -16.40
C GLY A 32 -21.89 7.17 -14.98
N LYS A 33 -23.16 7.48 -14.73
CA LYS A 33 -23.63 8.05 -13.46
C LYS A 33 -23.83 6.94 -12.43
N LEU A 34 -23.57 7.27 -11.17
CA LEU A 34 -23.90 6.38 -10.05
C LEU A 34 -25.42 6.28 -9.90
N GLU A 35 -25.89 5.07 -9.61
CA GLU A 35 -27.24 4.81 -9.12
C GLU A 35 -27.37 5.06 -7.61
N GLU A 36 -28.61 5.07 -7.10
CA GLU A 36 -28.87 5.29 -5.67
C GLU A 36 -28.24 4.18 -4.81
N GLY A 37 -27.37 4.57 -3.87
CA GLY A 37 -26.66 3.64 -2.99
C GLY A 37 -25.47 2.91 -3.65
N GLU A 38 -25.19 3.20 -4.92
CA GLU A 38 -24.09 2.58 -5.65
C GLU A 38 -22.74 3.23 -5.28
N THR A 39 -21.70 2.41 -5.12
CA THR A 39 -20.34 2.94 -4.96
C THR A 39 -19.76 3.38 -6.31
N PRO A 40 -18.82 4.35 -6.34
CA PRO A 40 -18.24 4.77 -7.62
C PRO A 40 -17.56 3.64 -8.39
N GLU A 41 -16.88 2.73 -7.71
CA GLU A 41 -16.24 1.58 -8.35
C GLU A 41 -17.28 0.59 -8.92
N ALA A 42 -18.38 0.34 -8.20
CA ALA A 42 -19.48 -0.49 -8.68
C ALA A 42 -20.12 0.09 -9.94
N ALA A 43 -20.38 1.40 -9.95
CA ALA A 43 -20.90 2.10 -11.13
C ALA A 43 -19.95 1.95 -12.33
N ALA A 44 -18.65 2.17 -12.13
CA ALA A 44 -17.66 2.02 -13.19
C ALA A 44 -17.64 0.60 -13.79
N ARG A 45 -17.79 -0.44 -12.96
CA ARG A 45 -17.85 -1.84 -13.41
C ARG A 45 -19.16 -2.17 -14.13
N ARG A 46 -20.30 -1.70 -13.61
CA ARG A 46 -21.63 -1.85 -14.24
C ARG A 46 -21.62 -1.23 -15.64
N GLU A 47 -21.15 0.00 -15.76
CA GLU A 47 -21.11 0.74 -17.04
C GLU A 47 -20.21 0.04 -18.06
N VAL A 48 -19.04 -0.49 -17.66
CA VAL A 48 -18.21 -1.29 -18.57
C VAL A 48 -18.93 -2.56 -19.02
N LEU A 49 -19.65 -3.24 -18.14
CA LEU A 49 -20.43 -4.41 -18.51
C LEU A 49 -21.56 -4.05 -19.48
N GLU A 50 -22.28 -2.94 -19.24
CA GLU A 50 -23.40 -2.48 -20.06
C GLU A 50 -22.96 -1.94 -21.43
N GLU A 51 -21.92 -1.11 -21.46
CA GLU A 51 -21.43 -0.44 -22.67
C GLU A 51 -20.53 -1.33 -23.52
N CYS A 52 -19.78 -2.25 -22.91
CA CYS A 52 -18.74 -3.02 -23.58
C CYS A 52 -18.94 -4.54 -23.51
N GLY A 53 -19.94 -5.04 -22.77
CA GLY A 53 -20.15 -6.48 -22.60
C GLY A 53 -19.01 -7.18 -21.86
N PHE A 54 -18.19 -6.44 -21.11
CA PHE A 54 -16.97 -6.95 -20.48
C PHE A 54 -17.08 -6.93 -18.95
N ASP A 55 -17.03 -8.11 -18.33
CA ASP A 55 -17.04 -8.25 -16.88
C ASP A 55 -15.60 -8.20 -16.33
N TYR A 56 -15.19 -7.00 -15.89
CA TYR A 56 -13.89 -6.80 -15.26
C TYR A 56 -14.00 -6.89 -13.73
N SER A 57 -13.28 -7.83 -13.12
CA SER A 57 -13.31 -8.10 -11.68
C SER A 57 -11.98 -7.85 -10.94
N ALA A 58 -10.90 -7.54 -11.67
CA ALA A 58 -9.61 -7.26 -11.04
C ALA A 58 -9.60 -5.90 -10.32
N PRO A 59 -8.66 -5.69 -9.36
CA PRO A 59 -8.61 -4.45 -8.58
C PRO A 59 -8.39 -3.20 -9.44
N LEU A 60 -9.06 -2.11 -9.07
CA LEU A 60 -9.00 -0.82 -9.74
C LEU A 60 -8.30 0.21 -8.86
N THR A 61 -7.48 1.07 -9.46
CA THR A 61 -6.82 2.17 -8.74
C THR A 61 -7.48 3.51 -9.09
N PRO A 62 -7.96 4.32 -8.13
CA PRO A 62 -8.40 5.68 -8.42
C PRO A 62 -7.30 6.48 -9.12
N HIS A 63 -7.58 7.00 -10.32
CA HIS A 63 -6.61 7.69 -11.16
C HIS A 63 -6.77 9.21 -11.09
N THR A 64 -7.99 9.70 -11.26
CA THR A 64 -8.34 11.13 -11.22
C THR A 64 -9.74 11.29 -10.64
N LEU A 65 -10.00 12.44 -10.00
CA LEU A 65 -11.35 12.89 -9.64
C LEU A 65 -11.50 14.33 -10.12
N ILE A 66 -12.33 14.54 -11.16
CA ILE A 66 -12.51 15.84 -11.80
C ILE A 66 -14.00 16.15 -11.82
N ASP A 67 -14.39 17.27 -11.21
CA ASP A 67 -15.77 17.76 -11.16
C ASP A 67 -16.81 16.70 -10.75
N GLY A 68 -16.45 15.78 -9.85
CA GLY A 68 -17.35 14.71 -9.36
C GLY A 68 -17.38 13.44 -10.21
N TYR A 69 -16.55 13.34 -11.25
CA TYR A 69 -16.30 12.13 -12.03
C TYR A 69 -14.98 11.48 -11.60
N VAL A 70 -15.01 10.23 -11.13
CA VAL A 70 -13.79 9.45 -10.82
C VAL A 70 -13.42 8.55 -11.99
N THR A 71 -12.18 8.64 -12.46
CA THR A 71 -11.63 7.65 -13.39
C THR A 71 -10.81 6.65 -12.60
N TYR A 72 -11.15 5.38 -12.73
CA TYR A 72 -10.35 4.27 -12.23
C TYR A 72 -9.38 3.79 -13.30
N LEU A 73 -8.20 3.35 -12.89
CA LEU A 73 -7.20 2.74 -13.75
C LEU A 73 -7.21 1.22 -13.55
N ALA A 74 -7.44 0.51 -14.65
CA ALA A 74 -7.13 -0.90 -14.82
C ALA A 74 -5.77 -0.99 -15.54
N ASP A 75 -4.69 -1.04 -14.76
CA ASP A 75 -3.33 -1.07 -15.29
C ASP A 75 -2.94 -2.49 -15.68
N ASP A 76 -2.25 -2.63 -16.82
CA ASP A 76 -1.85 -3.92 -17.41
C ASP A 76 -3.00 -4.93 -17.55
N ALA A 77 -4.19 -4.44 -17.92
CA ALA A 77 -5.34 -5.29 -18.20
C ALA A 77 -5.11 -6.11 -19.49
N GLU A 78 -5.71 -7.29 -19.59
CA GLU A 78 -5.76 -8.01 -20.86
C GLU A 78 -6.65 -7.25 -21.86
N GLN A 79 -6.23 -7.18 -23.13
CA GLN A 79 -7.09 -6.61 -24.16
C GLN A 79 -8.30 -7.51 -24.38
N PHE A 80 -9.46 -6.87 -24.54
CA PHE A 80 -10.73 -7.55 -24.77
C PHE A 80 -11.40 -7.01 -26.03
N ASP A 81 -12.23 -7.86 -26.63
CA ASP A 81 -13.13 -7.51 -27.74
C ASP A 81 -14.48 -7.08 -27.14
N ALA A 82 -14.79 -5.79 -27.23
CA ALA A 82 -16.02 -5.24 -26.66
C ALA A 82 -17.24 -5.57 -27.52
N VAL A 83 -18.37 -5.83 -26.86
CA VAL A 83 -19.69 -5.95 -27.45
C VAL A 83 -20.48 -4.70 -27.07
N LEU A 84 -20.60 -3.75 -28.01
CA LEU A 84 -21.23 -2.46 -27.73
C LEU A 84 -22.76 -2.55 -27.69
N ASN A 85 -23.35 -1.73 -26.82
CA ASN A 85 -24.78 -1.42 -26.82
C ASN A 85 -25.10 -0.22 -27.74
N ASP A 86 -26.36 0.22 -27.73
CA ASP A 86 -26.85 1.33 -28.57
C ASP A 86 -26.31 2.72 -28.14
N GLU A 87 -25.62 2.82 -26.99
CA GLU A 87 -25.05 4.08 -26.49
C GLU A 87 -23.74 4.45 -27.17
N ASN A 88 -23.07 3.47 -27.79
CA ASN A 88 -21.75 3.64 -28.37
C ASN A 88 -21.70 3.20 -29.85
N GLN A 89 -21.04 3.99 -30.69
CA GLN A 89 -20.97 3.78 -32.15
C GLN A 89 -19.75 2.96 -32.58
N ALA A 90 -18.68 2.99 -31.77
CA ALA A 90 -17.42 2.33 -32.05
C ALA A 90 -16.59 2.20 -30.77
N CYS A 91 -15.59 1.33 -30.79
CA CYS A 91 -14.61 1.20 -29.71
C CYS A 91 -13.25 0.83 -30.28
N GLY A 92 -12.20 0.96 -29.47
CA GLY A 92 -10.88 0.48 -29.88
C GLY A 92 -9.79 0.68 -28.83
N TRP A 93 -8.68 0.01 -29.10
CA TRP A 93 -7.42 0.17 -28.36
C TRP A 93 -6.49 1.10 -29.12
N PHE A 94 -6.19 2.25 -28.55
CA PHE A 94 -5.44 3.34 -29.19
C PHE A 94 -4.11 3.59 -28.49
N SER A 95 -3.09 3.97 -29.26
CA SER A 95 -1.86 4.51 -28.68
C SER A 95 -2.16 5.90 -28.10
N PRO A 96 -1.60 6.26 -26.92
CA PRO A 96 -1.69 7.63 -26.41
C PRO A 96 -1.14 8.71 -27.37
N ASP A 97 -0.24 8.33 -28.28
CA ASP A 97 0.32 9.22 -29.31
C ASP A 97 -0.59 9.36 -30.56
N GLU A 98 -1.58 8.50 -30.71
CA GLU A 98 -2.49 8.42 -31.88
C GLU A 98 -3.93 8.21 -31.40
N LEU A 99 -4.41 9.15 -30.60
CA LEU A 99 -5.78 9.12 -30.07
C LEU A 99 -6.81 9.47 -31.15
N PRO A 100 -8.01 8.86 -31.10
CA PRO A 100 -9.08 9.19 -32.02
C PRO A 100 -9.69 10.56 -31.67
N GLU A 101 -10.27 11.23 -32.67
CA GLU A 101 -10.89 12.55 -32.52
C GLU A 101 -12.39 12.53 -32.89
N PRO A 102 -13.21 13.42 -32.27
CA PRO A 102 -12.86 14.31 -31.17
C PRO A 102 -12.85 13.59 -29.81
N LEU A 103 -11.99 14.00 -28.87
CA LEU A 103 -12.03 13.51 -27.49
C LEU A 103 -13.12 14.25 -26.69
N HIS A 104 -13.80 13.54 -25.79
CA HIS A 104 -14.72 14.17 -24.85
C HIS A 104 -13.96 15.17 -23.94
N PRO A 105 -14.51 16.34 -23.60
CA PRO A 105 -13.80 17.33 -22.78
C PRO A 105 -13.29 16.78 -21.43
N GLY A 106 -14.07 15.90 -20.79
CA GLY A 106 -13.64 15.21 -19.57
C GLY A 106 -12.45 14.26 -19.76
N MET A 107 -12.33 13.64 -20.95
CA MET A 107 -11.16 12.83 -21.30
C MET A 107 -9.92 13.70 -21.47
N VAL A 108 -10.05 14.85 -22.13
CA VAL A 108 -8.95 15.83 -22.27
C VAL A 108 -8.49 16.31 -20.89
N ALA A 109 -9.44 16.71 -20.03
CA ALA A 109 -9.12 17.13 -18.66
C ALA A 109 -8.43 16.04 -17.84
N MET A 110 -8.83 14.77 -18.01
CA MET A 110 -8.18 13.64 -17.35
C MET A 110 -6.75 13.42 -17.83
N LEU A 111 -6.50 13.53 -19.15
CA LEU A 111 -5.16 13.39 -19.72
C LEU A 111 -4.21 14.51 -19.29
N ASP A 112 -4.73 15.72 -19.08
CA ASP A 112 -3.95 16.89 -18.62
C ASP A 112 -3.76 16.91 -17.09
N ALA A 113 -4.52 16.09 -16.34
CA ALA A 113 -4.47 16.07 -14.88
C ALA A 113 -3.29 15.24 -14.35
N GLU A 114 -2.73 15.69 -13.23
CA GLU A 114 -1.80 14.88 -12.46
C GLU A 114 -2.55 13.71 -11.80
N PRO A 115 -2.09 12.46 -11.97
CA PRO A 115 -2.70 11.31 -11.33
C PRO A 115 -2.67 11.41 -9.80
N LEU A 116 -3.74 10.93 -9.16
CA LEU A 116 -3.84 10.84 -7.70
C LEU A 116 -2.69 9.98 -7.14
N ASN A 117 -2.06 10.48 -6.08
CA ASN A 117 -1.17 9.69 -5.23
C ASN A 117 -1.96 9.07 -4.05
N GLU A 118 -1.29 8.25 -3.24
CA GLU A 118 -1.93 7.54 -2.13
C GLU A 118 -2.49 8.48 -1.05
N LYS A 119 -1.85 9.64 -0.85
CA LYS A 119 -2.31 10.66 0.10
C LYS A 119 -3.58 11.34 -0.42
N ASP A 120 -3.65 11.64 -1.72
CA ASP A 120 -4.83 12.25 -2.32
C ASP A 120 -6.03 11.31 -2.18
N VAL A 121 -5.85 10.02 -2.51
CA VAL A 121 -6.91 9.01 -2.33
C VAL A 121 -7.33 8.91 -0.85
N ALA A 122 -6.38 8.88 0.08
CA ALA A 122 -6.69 8.86 1.51
C ALA A 122 -7.52 10.09 1.95
N GLY A 123 -7.17 11.27 1.45
CA GLY A 123 -7.90 12.51 1.71
C GLY A 123 -9.32 12.49 1.13
N LEU A 124 -9.50 11.92 -0.08
CA LEU A 124 -10.81 11.76 -0.70
C LEU A 124 -11.69 10.77 0.06
N ILE A 125 -11.14 9.71 0.64
CA ILE A 125 -11.89 8.79 1.51
C ILE A 125 -12.31 9.49 2.81
N ALA A 126 -11.39 10.20 3.45
CA ALA A 126 -11.68 10.96 4.68
C ALA A 126 -12.73 12.06 4.45
N GLY A 127 -12.69 12.71 3.28
CA GLY A 127 -13.68 13.71 2.85
C GLY A 127 -15.00 13.13 2.35
N GLY A 128 -15.13 11.81 2.25
CA GLY A 128 -16.35 11.13 1.79
C GLY A 128 -16.62 11.25 0.30
N GLN A 129 -15.60 11.54 -0.51
CA GLN A 129 -15.66 11.59 -1.97
C GLN A 129 -15.35 10.21 -2.60
N LEU A 130 -14.54 9.40 -1.93
CA LEU A 130 -14.33 7.99 -2.28
C LEU A 130 -14.76 7.09 -1.12
N THR A 131 -15.03 5.84 -1.45
CA THR A 131 -15.40 4.79 -0.50
C THR A 131 -14.17 4.18 0.16
N SER A 132 -14.33 3.60 1.35
CA SER A 132 -13.37 2.69 1.96
C SER A 132 -13.86 1.25 1.79
N PRO A 133 -13.01 0.28 1.42
CA PRO A 133 -11.61 0.46 1.03
C PRO A 133 -11.44 1.00 -0.40
N GLN A 134 -10.21 1.40 -0.77
CA GLN A 134 -9.78 1.52 -2.16
C GLN A 134 -8.50 0.69 -2.38
N PHE A 135 -8.41 -0.01 -3.51
CA PHE A 135 -7.13 -0.53 -3.96
C PHE A 135 -6.29 0.59 -4.58
N PHE A 136 -4.99 0.59 -4.30
CA PHE A 136 -4.06 1.56 -4.86
C PHE A 136 -2.72 0.88 -5.18
N ARG A 137 -2.52 0.60 -6.48
CA ARG A 137 -1.34 -0.05 -7.06
C ARG A 137 -1.07 -1.47 -6.54
N ASN A 138 -0.68 -1.62 -5.28
CA ASN A 138 -0.32 -2.91 -4.68
C ASN A 138 -0.76 -3.06 -3.21
N MET A 139 -1.62 -2.16 -2.73
CA MET A 139 -2.12 -2.16 -1.36
C MET A 139 -3.57 -1.70 -1.33
N TYR A 140 -4.26 -2.02 -0.24
CA TYR A 140 -5.56 -1.43 0.08
C TYR A 140 -5.40 -0.30 1.09
N LEU A 141 -6.19 0.76 0.87
CA LEU A 141 -6.38 1.88 1.76
C LEU A 141 -7.70 1.68 2.53
N TRP A 142 -7.58 1.47 3.84
CA TRP A 142 -8.72 1.21 4.75
C TRP A 142 -8.88 2.33 5.77
N ALA A 143 -10.09 2.90 5.85
CA ALA A 143 -10.43 3.82 6.93
C ALA A 143 -10.80 3.03 8.20
N LEU A 144 -10.00 3.23 9.25
CA LEU A 144 -10.13 2.55 10.54
C LEU A 144 -10.32 3.58 11.65
N ARG A 145 -11.30 3.37 12.53
CA ARG A 145 -11.42 4.15 13.76
C ARG A 145 -10.25 3.79 14.66
N ILE A 146 -9.47 4.78 15.10
CA ILE A 146 -8.39 4.59 16.06
C ILE A 146 -8.95 4.63 17.47
N THR A 147 -9.75 5.66 17.78
CA THR A 147 -10.35 5.84 19.10
C THR A 147 -11.59 6.74 19.04
N GLY A 148 -12.47 6.60 20.02
CA GLY A 148 -13.50 7.60 20.33
C GLY A 148 -13.15 8.37 21.61
N THR A 149 -13.90 9.42 21.89
CA THR A 149 -13.85 10.18 23.14
C THR A 149 -15.18 10.13 23.89
N GLY A 150 -15.21 10.63 25.13
CA GLY A 150 -16.37 10.50 26.00
C GLY A 150 -16.39 9.21 26.81
N VAL A 151 -17.56 8.88 27.35
CA VAL A 151 -17.75 7.73 28.25
C VAL A 151 -18.07 6.47 27.44
N THR A 152 -17.42 5.35 27.79
CA THR A 152 -17.73 4.01 27.28
C THR A 152 -17.70 2.96 28.40
N TRP A 153 -18.40 1.85 28.19
CA TRP A 153 -18.39 0.70 29.09
C TRP A 153 -17.34 -0.33 28.65
N ARG A 154 -16.50 -0.80 29.58
CA ARG A 154 -15.46 -1.80 29.33
C ARG A 154 -15.86 -3.12 29.98
N SER A 155 -16.61 -3.97 29.25
CA SER A 155 -17.15 -5.24 29.76
C SER A 155 -16.13 -6.14 30.44
N LYS A 156 -14.91 -6.26 29.89
CA LYS A 156 -13.81 -7.07 30.46
C LYS A 156 -13.40 -6.63 31.87
N PHE A 157 -13.48 -5.33 32.14
CA PHE A 157 -13.08 -4.73 33.41
C PHE A 157 -14.27 -4.37 34.31
N ARG A 158 -15.49 -4.51 33.79
CA ARG A 158 -16.75 -4.16 34.47
C ARG A 158 -16.73 -2.75 35.05
N GLN A 159 -16.26 -1.80 34.25
CA GLN A 159 -16.15 -0.39 34.63
C GLN A 159 -16.41 0.52 33.44
N TYR A 160 -16.76 1.77 33.71
CA TYR A 160 -16.76 2.83 32.72
C TYR A 160 -15.35 3.35 32.49
N ALA A 161 -15.10 3.89 31.31
CA ALA A 161 -13.92 4.69 30.99
C ALA A 161 -14.33 5.98 30.30
N TYR A 162 -13.65 7.08 30.60
CA TYR A 162 -13.80 8.37 29.96
C TYR A 162 -12.49 8.78 29.30
N ARG A 163 -12.54 9.10 28.01
CA ARG A 163 -11.44 9.73 27.28
C ARG A 163 -11.76 11.21 27.04
N SER A 164 -10.91 12.08 27.56
CA SER A 164 -11.05 13.53 27.36
C SER A 164 -10.74 13.92 25.91
N PRO A 165 -11.62 14.66 25.21
CA PRO A 165 -11.32 15.22 23.90
C PRO A 165 -10.00 16.01 23.86
N GLU A 166 -9.64 16.68 24.96
CA GLU A 166 -8.41 17.48 25.07
C GLU A 166 -7.13 16.65 24.94
N ASN A 167 -7.19 15.35 25.21
CA ASN A 167 -6.03 14.45 25.15
C ASN A 167 -5.92 13.72 23.80
N TYR A 168 -7.04 13.50 23.11
CA TYR A 168 -7.11 12.61 21.94
C TYR A 168 -7.48 13.34 20.64
N LEU A 169 -8.24 14.44 20.69
CA LEU A 169 -8.65 15.21 19.52
C LEU A 169 -7.67 16.39 19.27
N THR A 170 -6.38 16.06 19.16
CA THR A 170 -5.31 17.05 19.00
C THR A 170 -4.40 16.70 17.83
N ASP A 171 -3.79 17.71 17.23
CA ASP A 171 -2.80 17.52 16.16
C ASP A 171 -1.61 16.66 16.60
N ASP A 172 -1.22 16.75 17.88
CA ASP A 172 -0.17 15.90 18.46
C ASP A 172 -0.59 14.42 18.46
N PHE A 173 -1.81 14.12 18.90
CA PHE A 173 -2.31 12.75 18.88
C PHE A 173 -2.40 12.21 17.45
N LEU A 174 -2.90 13.01 16.50
CA LEU A 174 -2.95 12.63 15.07
C LEU A 174 -1.55 12.34 14.51
N ALA A 175 -0.56 13.16 14.83
CA ALA A 175 0.82 12.96 14.39
C ALA A 175 1.40 11.64 14.93
N ARG A 176 1.06 11.26 16.16
CA ARG A 176 1.49 10.01 16.80
C ARG A 176 0.84 8.76 16.19
N CYS A 177 -0.30 8.89 15.52
CA CYS A 177 -0.93 7.78 14.81
C CYS A 177 -0.15 7.36 13.55
N SER A 178 0.71 8.22 13.00
CA SER A 178 1.52 7.89 11.83
C SER A 178 2.49 6.75 12.15
N GLY A 179 2.38 5.64 11.40
CA GLY A 179 3.18 4.43 11.61
C GLY A 179 2.62 3.48 12.66
N LEU A 180 1.46 3.78 13.26
CA LEU A 180 0.80 2.89 14.23
C LEU A 180 0.54 1.52 13.57
N PRO A 181 1.07 0.42 14.13
CA PRO A 181 0.85 -0.91 13.57
C PRO A 181 -0.62 -1.31 13.62
N VAL A 182 -1.11 -1.87 12.51
CA VAL A 182 -2.43 -2.48 12.43
C VAL A 182 -2.26 -4.00 12.45
N ILE A 183 -2.92 -4.66 13.39
CA ILE A 183 -2.70 -6.09 13.67
C ILE A 183 -4.00 -6.90 13.69
N TRP A 184 -3.88 -8.21 13.44
CA TRP A 184 -4.95 -9.17 13.71
C TRP A 184 -4.98 -9.59 15.18
N LEU A 185 -6.09 -9.30 15.85
CA LEU A 185 -6.38 -9.66 17.25
C LEU A 185 -5.33 -9.14 18.25
N HIS A 186 -5.69 -9.06 19.52
CA HIS A 186 -4.72 -8.70 20.55
C HIS A 186 -3.76 -9.86 20.84
N PRO A 187 -2.46 -9.57 21.09
CA PRO A 187 -1.58 -10.55 21.70
C PRO A 187 -2.06 -10.85 23.13
N GLU A 188 -1.80 -12.04 23.65
CA GLU A 188 -2.23 -12.42 25.02
C GLU A 188 -1.72 -11.45 26.10
N LYS A 189 -0.50 -10.93 25.90
CA LYS A 189 0.15 -9.97 26.81
C LYS A 189 -0.24 -8.51 26.55
N ASN A 190 -1.16 -8.24 25.61
CA ASN A 190 -1.66 -6.92 25.23
C ASN A 190 -0.59 -5.88 24.82
N ALA A 191 0.64 -6.30 24.52
CA ALA A 191 1.70 -5.44 24.00
C ALA A 191 2.47 -6.20 22.92
N LEU A 192 2.90 -5.49 21.87
CA LEU A 192 3.71 -6.08 20.82
C LEU A 192 5.14 -6.34 21.30
N ASN A 193 5.67 -7.48 20.89
CA ASN A 193 7.09 -7.80 20.92
C ASN A 193 7.52 -8.22 19.50
N SER A 194 8.79 -8.58 19.30
CA SER A 194 9.31 -8.95 17.98
C SER A 194 8.53 -10.09 17.31
N GLU A 195 8.13 -11.11 18.08
CA GLU A 195 7.40 -12.27 17.57
C GLU A 195 5.96 -11.87 17.23
N GLU A 196 5.26 -11.19 18.15
CA GLU A 196 3.88 -10.75 17.95
C GLU A 196 3.75 -9.76 16.79
N TYR A 197 4.70 -8.82 16.67
CA TYR A 197 4.71 -7.85 15.58
C TYR A 197 4.85 -8.57 14.23
N ALA A 198 5.79 -9.51 14.13
CA ALA A 198 5.97 -10.29 12.92
C ALA A 198 4.74 -11.17 12.63
N ALA A 199 4.14 -11.76 13.66
CA ALA A 199 3.03 -12.70 13.59
C ALA A 199 1.66 -12.07 13.29
N ARG A 200 1.43 -10.79 13.62
CA ARG A 200 0.08 -10.22 13.57
C ARG A 200 -0.08 -9.00 12.68
N THR A 201 1.01 -8.30 12.37
CA THR A 201 0.92 -7.04 11.61
C THR A 201 0.44 -7.29 10.19
N ILE A 202 -0.60 -6.57 9.80
CA ILE A 202 -1.20 -6.60 8.45
C ILE A 202 -1.02 -5.27 7.71
N GLY A 203 -0.69 -4.21 8.44
CA GLY A 203 -0.55 -2.88 7.88
C GLY A 203 -0.09 -1.87 8.91
N ALA A 204 -0.15 -0.61 8.51
CA ALA A 204 0.13 0.51 9.40
C ALA A 204 -0.71 1.72 9.00
N ILE A 205 -1.06 2.53 10.00
CA ILE A 205 -1.70 3.83 9.78
C ILE A 205 -0.71 4.78 9.10
N ALA A 206 -1.13 5.40 8.00
CA ALA A 206 -0.33 6.35 7.25
C ALA A 206 -0.72 7.82 7.52
N PHE A 207 -2.00 8.06 7.81
CA PHE A 207 -2.56 9.38 8.07
C PHE A 207 -3.74 9.22 9.04
N ALA A 208 -3.99 10.24 9.87
CA ALA A 208 -5.13 10.27 10.78
C ALA A 208 -5.87 11.61 10.68
N TRP A 209 -7.18 11.59 10.97
CA TRP A 209 -8.04 12.77 11.01
C TRP A 209 -9.06 12.67 12.14
N ILE A 210 -9.63 13.81 12.50
CA ILE A 210 -10.74 13.90 13.46
C ILE A 210 -12.06 13.88 12.68
N GLN A 211 -13.00 13.07 13.15
CA GLN A 211 -14.37 13.03 12.65
C GLN A 211 -15.33 13.02 13.84
N GLY A 212 -15.96 14.17 14.11
CA GLY A 212 -16.81 14.32 15.29
C GLY A 212 -16.01 14.17 16.58
N ASP A 213 -16.40 13.22 17.42
CA ASP A 213 -15.77 12.86 18.69
C ASP A 213 -14.77 11.69 18.57
N GLU A 214 -14.41 11.31 17.34
CA GLU A 214 -13.55 10.18 17.02
C GLU A 214 -12.28 10.59 16.26
N VAL A 215 -11.23 9.78 16.43
CA VAL A 215 -10.04 9.80 15.60
C VAL A 215 -10.08 8.60 14.67
N TRP A 216 -9.95 8.88 13.38
CA TRP A 216 -9.88 7.90 12.31
C TRP A 216 -8.50 7.91 11.68
N GLY A 217 -8.12 6.79 11.06
CA GLY A 217 -6.83 6.60 10.42
C GLY A 217 -6.95 5.83 9.12
N MET A 218 -6.11 6.18 8.16
CA MET A 218 -5.97 5.45 6.91
C MET A 218 -4.89 4.40 7.05
N ALA A 219 -5.27 3.14 7.08
CA ALA A 219 -4.37 2.01 7.09
C ALA A 219 -3.95 1.63 5.66
N ARG A 220 -2.65 1.43 5.47
CA ARG A 220 -2.11 0.73 4.29
C ARG A 220 -2.00 -0.75 4.61
N ILE A 221 -2.75 -1.57 3.90
CA ILE A 221 -2.81 -3.03 4.09
C ILE A 221 -2.33 -3.70 2.81
N TYR A 222 -1.20 -4.40 2.90
CA TYR A 222 -0.64 -5.22 1.81
C TYR A 222 -1.07 -6.68 1.91
N ASP A 223 -1.53 -7.09 3.09
CA ASP A 223 -1.98 -8.45 3.35
C ASP A 223 -3.32 -8.70 2.65
N THR A 224 -3.28 -9.51 1.59
CA THR A 224 -4.45 -9.82 0.75
C THR A 224 -5.47 -10.68 1.46
N ASP A 225 -5.02 -11.59 2.34
CA ASP A 225 -5.92 -12.43 3.11
C ASP A 225 -6.69 -11.55 4.11
N ALA A 226 -5.98 -10.59 4.73
CA ALA A 226 -6.59 -9.62 5.60
C ALA A 226 -7.60 -8.72 4.88
N ALA A 227 -7.22 -8.15 3.73
CA ALA A 227 -8.10 -7.32 2.92
C ALA A 227 -9.37 -8.08 2.50
N THR A 228 -9.26 -9.36 2.16
CA THR A 228 -10.41 -10.21 1.80
C THR A 228 -11.37 -10.38 2.98
N ILE A 229 -10.85 -10.63 4.18
CA ILE A 229 -11.68 -10.76 5.40
C ILE A 229 -12.38 -9.42 5.70
N LEU A 230 -11.66 -8.31 5.66
CA LEU A 230 -12.21 -6.97 5.90
C LEU A 230 -13.30 -6.59 4.88
N SER A 231 -13.18 -7.03 3.63
CA SER A 231 -14.19 -6.77 2.58
C SER A 231 -15.43 -7.65 2.65
N THR A 232 -15.44 -8.68 3.51
CA THR A 232 -16.56 -9.62 3.62
C THR A 232 -17.31 -9.52 4.94
N ARG A 233 -16.80 -8.71 5.89
CA ARG A 233 -17.39 -8.58 7.23
C ARG A 233 -17.30 -7.19 7.81
N GLN A 234 -18.36 -6.83 8.53
CA GLN A 234 -18.33 -5.67 9.40
C GLN A 234 -17.55 -6.03 10.67
N LEU A 235 -16.41 -5.37 10.86
CA LEU A 235 -15.51 -5.55 11.99
C LEU A 235 -15.28 -4.22 12.69
N SER A 236 -14.64 -4.28 13.86
CA SER A 236 -14.28 -3.11 14.62
C SER A 236 -12.79 -3.07 14.91
N THR A 237 -12.40 -2.08 15.69
CA THR A 237 -11.03 -1.80 16.07
C THR A 237 -10.93 -1.63 17.58
N SER A 238 -9.76 -2.01 18.09
CA SER A 238 -9.43 -1.88 19.50
C SER A 238 -8.00 -1.33 19.63
N PRO A 239 -7.85 -0.06 20.07
CA PRO A 239 -6.53 0.52 20.28
C PRO A 239 -5.93 0.03 21.59
N THR A 240 -4.64 -0.27 21.56
CA THR A 240 -3.85 -0.46 22.78
C THR A 240 -3.11 0.83 23.09
N VAL A 241 -3.53 1.49 24.17
CA VAL A 241 -2.98 2.76 24.64
C VAL A 241 -2.52 2.57 26.08
N THR A 242 -1.29 2.98 26.39
CA THR A 242 -0.83 3.10 27.77
C THR A 242 -1.07 4.54 28.25
N GLY A 243 -1.93 4.70 29.25
CA GLY A 243 -2.17 5.96 29.94
C GLY A 243 -1.05 6.28 30.94
N GLY A 244 -0.74 7.56 31.13
CA GLY A 244 0.28 8.03 32.06
C GLY A 244 -0.25 8.37 33.46
N ASP A 245 -1.48 8.90 33.54
CA ASP A 245 -2.06 9.51 34.73
C ASP A 245 -3.53 9.09 34.93
N ASP A 246 -3.84 7.81 34.73
CA ASP A 246 -5.22 7.32 34.82
C ASP A 246 -5.74 7.42 36.27
N VAL A 247 -6.96 7.94 36.43
CA VAL A 247 -7.61 8.08 37.74
C VAL A 247 -8.90 7.27 37.78
N LEU A 248 -8.99 6.32 38.71
CA LEU A 248 -10.23 5.59 38.95
C LEU A 248 -11.04 6.31 40.03
N ILE A 249 -12.22 6.79 39.67
CA ILE A 249 -13.19 7.38 40.60
C ILE A 249 -14.44 6.50 40.71
N ASN A 250 -15.21 6.71 41.76
CA ASN A 250 -16.53 6.10 41.92
C ASN A 250 -17.60 7.16 41.67
N VAL A 251 -18.52 6.88 40.76
CA VAL A 251 -19.68 7.73 40.44
C VAL A 251 -20.93 6.91 40.70
N ASP A 252 -21.69 7.26 41.75
CA ASP A 252 -22.95 6.62 42.12
C ASP A 252 -22.88 5.08 42.30
N GLY A 253 -21.75 4.58 42.80
CA GLY A 253 -21.51 3.15 43.02
C GLY A 253 -20.82 2.46 41.85
N GLU A 254 -20.68 3.13 40.70
CA GLU A 254 -20.06 2.58 39.50
C GLU A 254 -18.61 3.08 39.35
N PRO A 255 -17.64 2.20 39.07
CA PRO A 255 -16.26 2.60 38.81
C PRO A 255 -16.15 3.29 37.44
N LEU A 256 -15.56 4.49 37.43
CA LEU A 256 -15.26 5.27 36.23
C LEU A 256 -13.76 5.56 36.16
N LEU A 257 -13.09 5.02 35.15
CA LEU A 257 -11.70 5.32 34.84
C LEU A 257 -11.62 6.57 33.97
N LEU A 258 -11.02 7.62 34.49
CA LEU A 258 -10.61 8.78 33.72
C LEU A 258 -9.25 8.46 33.09
N GLU A 259 -9.21 8.26 31.77
CA GLU A 259 -7.95 8.03 31.07
C GLU A 259 -7.13 9.33 31.04
N GLY A 260 -5.87 9.24 31.46
CA GLY A 260 -4.94 10.36 31.48
C GLY A 260 -4.41 10.70 30.09
N ASN A 261 -3.28 11.40 30.04
CA ASN A 261 -2.61 11.66 28.78
C ASN A 261 -2.07 10.34 28.19
N PRO A 262 -2.34 10.04 26.91
CA PRO A 262 -1.82 8.83 26.28
C PRO A 262 -0.30 8.92 26.19
N VAL A 263 0.42 7.96 26.75
CA VAL A 263 1.90 7.91 26.73
C VAL A 263 2.41 7.07 25.56
N LEU A 264 1.79 5.93 25.29
CA LEU A 264 2.15 5.04 24.18
C LEU A 264 0.91 4.61 23.40
N LEU A 265 0.98 4.72 22.08
CA LEU A 265 0.08 4.06 21.13
C LEU A 265 0.82 2.82 20.60
N ASP A 266 0.49 1.64 21.10
CA ASP A 266 1.26 0.42 20.78
C ASP A 266 0.82 -0.19 19.45
N HIS A 267 -0.49 -0.37 19.27
CA HIS A 267 -1.09 -0.92 18.05
C HIS A 267 -2.60 -0.61 17.97
N LEU A 268 -3.15 -0.80 16.78
CA LEU A 268 -4.58 -0.88 16.52
C LEU A 268 -4.93 -2.31 16.09
N ALA A 269 -5.65 -3.05 16.94
CA ALA A 269 -6.09 -4.40 16.60
C ALA A 269 -7.41 -4.35 15.83
N ILE A 270 -7.53 -5.15 14.77
CA ILE A 270 -8.83 -5.51 14.20
C ILE A 270 -9.46 -6.58 15.09
N CYS A 271 -10.73 -6.39 15.45
CA CYS A 271 -11.49 -7.29 16.29
C CYS A 271 -12.96 -7.35 15.84
N GLU A 272 -13.71 -8.32 16.36
CA GLU A 272 -15.13 -8.42 16.06
C GLU A 272 -15.92 -7.25 16.67
N GLN A 273 -15.71 -6.98 17.97
CA GLN A 273 -16.34 -5.85 18.66
C GLN A 273 -15.28 -5.00 19.35
N GLY A 274 -15.37 -3.70 19.15
CA GLY A 274 -14.50 -2.70 19.75
C GLY A 274 -15.15 -2.10 20.98
N VAL A 275 -14.32 -1.69 21.94
CA VAL A 275 -14.78 -1.01 23.17
C VAL A 275 -15.58 0.27 22.84
N TRP A 276 -15.30 0.90 21.70
CA TRP A 276 -15.93 2.15 21.26
C TRP A 276 -17.19 1.96 20.44
N ASP A 277 -17.62 0.72 20.20
CA ASP A 277 -18.94 0.47 19.63
C ASP A 277 -20.07 0.74 20.63
N LYS A 278 -19.75 1.00 21.91
CA LYS A 278 -20.72 1.34 22.98
C LYS A 278 -21.87 0.32 23.06
N LEU A 279 -21.53 -0.97 22.92
CA LEU A 279 -22.46 -2.12 22.87
C LEU A 279 -23.36 -2.15 21.62
N GLY A 280 -23.12 -1.28 20.65
CA GLY A 280 -23.73 -1.32 19.32
C GLY A 280 -23.02 -2.28 18.37
N GLU A 281 -23.43 -2.21 17.11
CA GLU A 281 -22.82 -2.95 16.01
C GLU A 281 -21.36 -2.49 15.80
N PRO A 282 -20.49 -3.38 15.29
CA PRO A 282 -19.10 -3.03 15.03
C PRO A 282 -18.98 -1.96 13.96
N THR A 283 -18.29 -0.87 14.27
CA THR A 283 -18.16 0.30 13.37
C THR A 283 -16.71 0.76 13.19
N GLY A 284 -15.76 0.10 13.84
CA GLY A 284 -14.35 0.51 13.81
C GLY A 284 -13.65 0.31 12.46
N VAL A 285 -14.16 -0.54 11.58
CA VAL A 285 -13.68 -0.68 10.19
C VAL A 285 -14.73 -0.11 9.25
N LYS A 286 -14.40 0.96 8.50
CA LYS A 286 -15.30 1.51 7.50
C LYS A 286 -15.20 0.69 6.20
N SER A 287 -16.32 0.12 5.79
CA SER A 287 -16.45 -0.61 4.53
C SER A 287 -17.76 -0.25 3.85
N ASP A 288 -17.70 0.59 2.83
CA ASP A 288 -18.87 1.04 2.06
C ASP A 288 -19.27 0.02 0.98
N THR A 289 -18.46 -1.03 0.78
CA THR A 289 -18.69 -2.10 -0.22
C THR A 289 -19.37 -3.33 0.36
N LEU A 290 -19.57 -3.40 1.68
CA LEU A 290 -20.32 -4.48 2.30
C LEU A 290 -21.81 -4.35 1.95
N LEU A 291 -22.38 -5.39 1.35
CA LEU A 291 -23.82 -5.47 1.14
C LEU A 291 -24.55 -5.47 2.50
N ASN A 292 -25.71 -4.81 2.57
CA ASN A 292 -26.55 -4.69 3.78
C ASN A 292 -26.99 -6.06 4.38
N GLU A 293 -26.78 -7.17 3.68
CA GLU A 293 -26.95 -8.53 4.19
C GLU A 293 -25.68 -9.04 4.89
N VAL A 294 -25.22 -8.30 5.90
CA VAL A 294 -24.17 -8.78 6.80
C VAL A 294 -24.75 -9.95 7.60
N GLN A 295 -24.36 -11.18 7.25
CA GLN A 295 -24.62 -12.31 8.14
C GLN A 295 -23.87 -12.06 9.44
N LYS A 296 -24.62 -11.78 10.52
CA LYS A 296 -24.11 -11.93 11.89
C LYS A 296 -23.64 -13.38 12.05
N MET A 297 -22.35 -13.59 11.84
CA MET A 297 -21.69 -14.84 12.21
C MET A 297 -21.39 -14.78 13.70
N ASP A 298 -21.36 -15.94 14.36
CA ASP A 298 -20.90 -15.99 15.74
C ASP A 298 -19.40 -15.63 15.84
N GLU A 299 -19.04 -15.13 17.02
CA GLU A 299 -17.68 -14.73 17.40
C GLU A 299 -16.64 -15.83 17.14
N GLU A 300 -17.00 -17.09 17.42
CA GLU A 300 -16.10 -18.24 17.24
C GLU A 300 -15.72 -18.43 15.77
N LYS A 301 -16.64 -18.24 14.82
CA LYS A 301 -16.35 -18.34 13.39
C LYS A 301 -15.51 -17.18 12.87
N VAL A 302 -15.71 -15.97 13.39
CA VAL A 302 -14.88 -14.81 13.02
C VAL A 302 -13.45 -15.05 13.49
N LEU A 303 -13.28 -15.46 14.74
CA LEU A 303 -11.99 -15.87 15.32
C LEU A 303 -11.35 -17.00 14.52
N ALA A 304 -12.11 -18.03 14.16
CA ALA A 304 -11.59 -19.16 13.38
C ALA A 304 -11.02 -18.72 12.03
N LEU A 305 -11.66 -17.77 11.34
CA LEU A 305 -11.20 -17.30 10.04
C LEU A 305 -9.99 -16.37 10.13
N ILE A 306 -9.93 -15.52 11.14
CA ILE A 306 -8.72 -14.72 11.39
C ILE A 306 -7.55 -15.65 11.72
N ASN A 307 -7.76 -16.66 12.58
CA ASN A 307 -6.73 -17.64 12.90
C ASN A 307 -6.29 -18.45 11.68
N GLN A 308 -7.22 -18.86 10.80
CA GLN A 308 -6.87 -19.51 9.53
C GLN A 308 -5.99 -18.64 8.63
N ALA A 309 -6.26 -17.33 8.56
CA ALA A 309 -5.41 -16.40 7.82
C ALA A 309 -4.02 -16.27 8.45
N LEU A 310 -3.93 -16.20 9.78
CA LEU A 310 -2.66 -16.21 10.50
C LEU A 310 -1.85 -17.48 10.22
N ASP A 311 -2.49 -18.66 10.32
CA ASP A 311 -1.85 -19.96 10.05
C ASP A 311 -1.35 -20.06 8.60
N ALA A 312 -2.16 -19.61 7.63
CA ALA A 312 -1.79 -19.60 6.22
C ALA A 312 -0.56 -18.71 5.96
N ARG A 313 -0.49 -17.56 6.64
CA ARG A 313 0.62 -16.61 6.57
C ARG A 313 1.91 -17.22 7.14
N GLU A 314 1.84 -17.89 8.28
CA GLU A 314 2.98 -18.60 8.86
C GLU A 314 3.48 -19.72 7.92
N ALA A 315 2.57 -20.49 7.32
CA ALA A 315 2.92 -21.54 6.37
C ALA A 315 3.65 -20.98 5.14
N ARG A 316 3.20 -19.85 4.58
CA ARG A 316 3.87 -19.16 3.47
C ARG A 316 5.27 -18.69 3.87
N ALA A 317 5.40 -18.04 5.03
CA ALA A 317 6.70 -17.57 5.52
C ALA A 317 7.71 -18.71 5.69
N LYS A 318 7.26 -19.88 6.15
CA LYS A 318 8.10 -21.08 6.26
C LYS A 318 8.51 -21.61 4.88
N ALA A 319 7.59 -21.67 3.92
CA ALA A 319 7.89 -22.12 2.56
C ALA A 319 8.92 -21.20 1.88
N ASP A 320 8.77 -19.88 2.00
CA ASP A 320 9.71 -18.90 1.45
C ASP A 320 11.11 -19.02 2.09
N ALA A 321 11.16 -19.26 3.40
CA ALA A 321 12.42 -19.48 4.11
C ALA A 321 13.13 -20.76 3.61
N GLU A 322 12.39 -21.84 3.39
CA GLU A 322 12.92 -23.08 2.82
C GLU A 322 13.41 -22.90 1.37
N GLU A 323 12.69 -22.14 0.55
CA GLU A 323 13.09 -21.81 -0.82
C GLU A 323 14.35 -20.96 -0.84
N LYS A 324 14.42 -19.92 0.00
CA LYS A 324 15.61 -19.09 0.15
C LYS A 324 16.82 -19.91 0.61
N ALA A 325 16.64 -20.81 1.57
CA ALA A 325 17.71 -21.71 2.01
C ALA A 325 18.21 -22.63 0.87
N LYS A 326 17.29 -23.14 0.02
CA LYS A 326 17.65 -23.92 -1.18
C LYS A 326 18.40 -23.07 -2.20
N ALA A 327 17.98 -21.82 -2.41
CA ALA A 327 18.63 -20.88 -3.33
C ALA A 327 20.05 -20.52 -2.86
N ASP A 328 20.21 -20.19 -1.58
CA ASP A 328 21.50 -19.87 -0.95
C ASP A 328 22.47 -21.07 -1.02
N ALA A 329 21.99 -22.28 -0.73
CA ALA A 329 22.78 -23.51 -0.85
C ALA A 329 23.23 -23.78 -2.30
N LYS A 330 22.38 -23.49 -3.29
CA LYS A 330 22.69 -23.60 -4.72
C LYS A 330 23.74 -22.56 -5.14
N GLN A 331 23.67 -21.35 -4.60
CA GLN A 331 24.62 -20.28 -4.86
C GLN A 331 25.99 -20.57 -4.24
N GLN A 332 26.04 -21.10 -3.01
CA GLN A 332 27.29 -21.54 -2.37
C GLN A 332 27.96 -22.68 -3.16
N LYS A 333 27.21 -23.68 -3.63
CA LYS A 333 27.75 -24.75 -4.49
C LYS A 333 28.31 -24.24 -5.82
N ARG A 334 27.76 -23.15 -6.38
CA ARG A 334 28.29 -22.52 -7.60
C ARG A 334 29.58 -21.71 -7.36
N GLN A 335 29.83 -21.30 -6.12
CA GLN A 335 31.02 -20.53 -5.72
C GLN A 335 32.18 -21.38 -5.19
N GLU A 336 32.00 -22.71 -5.05
CA GLU A 336 33.11 -23.60 -4.74
C GLU A 336 34.18 -23.55 -5.86
N PRO A 337 35.46 -23.33 -5.54
CA PRO A 337 36.50 -23.18 -6.55
C PRO A 337 36.71 -24.51 -7.28
N MET A 338 36.31 -24.54 -8.56
CA MET A 338 36.60 -25.59 -9.52
C MET A 338 38.08 -26.03 -9.39
N LYS A 339 38.33 -27.27 -8.93
CA LYS A 339 39.69 -27.80 -8.72
C LYS A 339 40.52 -27.58 -9.99
N THR A 340 41.64 -26.87 -9.85
CA THR A 340 42.42 -26.41 -11.01
C THR A 340 42.97 -27.61 -11.79
N PRO A 341 42.72 -27.72 -13.12
CA PRO A 341 43.24 -28.85 -13.88
C PRO A 341 44.78 -28.89 -13.88
N PRO A 342 45.42 -30.07 -13.89
CA PRO A 342 46.87 -30.25 -13.77
C PRO A 342 47.70 -29.39 -14.75
N ALA A 343 47.17 -29.13 -15.95
CA ALA A 343 47.81 -28.35 -16.99
C ALA A 343 48.07 -26.88 -16.60
N ARG A 344 47.19 -26.26 -15.81
CA ARG A 344 47.30 -24.83 -15.43
C ARG A 344 48.43 -24.59 -14.43
N LYS A 345 48.71 -25.57 -13.54
CA LYS A 345 49.86 -25.53 -12.60
C LYS A 345 51.21 -25.59 -13.35
N ARG A 346 51.33 -26.41 -14.40
CA ARG A 346 52.54 -26.50 -15.24
C ARG A 346 52.81 -25.18 -15.99
N ARG A 347 51.76 -24.54 -16.53
CA ARG A 347 51.87 -23.25 -17.25
C ARG A 347 52.31 -22.10 -16.33
N LYS A 348 51.76 -22.02 -15.11
CA LYS A 348 52.18 -21.02 -14.09
C LYS A 348 53.64 -21.20 -13.65
N LYS A 349 54.12 -22.44 -13.47
CA LYS A 349 55.55 -22.72 -13.17
C LYS A 349 56.48 -22.28 -14.31
N ARG A 350 56.09 -22.54 -15.57
CA ARG A 350 56.88 -22.12 -16.76
C ARG A 350 56.98 -20.60 -16.85
N LEU A 351 55.87 -19.88 -16.66
CA LEU A 351 55.82 -18.41 -16.71
C LEU A 351 56.66 -17.74 -15.62
N LYS A 352 56.62 -18.25 -14.38
CA LYS A 352 57.47 -17.76 -13.28
C LYS A 352 58.97 -17.93 -13.58
N ARG A 353 59.37 -19.04 -14.22
CA ARG A 353 60.76 -19.26 -14.67
C ARG A 353 61.18 -18.25 -15.73
N THR A 354 60.30 -17.94 -16.69
CA THR A 354 60.58 -16.97 -17.76
C THR A 354 60.71 -15.54 -17.23
N LEU A 355 59.84 -15.12 -16.31
CA LEU A 355 59.88 -13.80 -15.67
C LEU A 355 61.15 -13.60 -14.83
N ARG A 356 61.61 -14.65 -14.13
CA ARG A 356 62.85 -14.61 -13.35
C ARG A 356 64.09 -14.44 -14.24
N LYS A 357 64.10 -15.05 -15.44
CA LYS A 357 65.16 -14.84 -16.44
C LYS A 357 65.16 -13.40 -16.97
N LYS A 358 63.99 -12.86 -17.35
CA LYS A 358 63.85 -11.47 -17.83
C LYS A 358 64.30 -10.44 -16.77
N ARG A 359 63.96 -10.63 -15.49
CA ARG A 359 64.43 -9.75 -14.39
C ARG A 359 65.95 -9.75 -14.21
N LYS A 360 66.63 -10.89 -14.35
CA LYS A 360 68.11 -10.97 -14.30
C LYS A 360 68.75 -10.23 -15.48
N GLN A 361 68.16 -10.30 -16.66
CA GLN A 361 68.66 -9.64 -17.87
C GLN A 361 68.51 -8.11 -17.80
N MET A 362 67.37 -7.62 -17.30
CA MET A 362 67.16 -6.18 -17.08
C MET A 362 68.11 -5.58 -16.02
N ARG A 363 68.43 -6.33 -14.96
CA ARG A 363 69.41 -5.87 -13.95
C ARG A 363 70.83 -5.73 -14.52
N ARG A 364 71.19 -6.49 -15.55
CA ARG A 364 72.49 -6.36 -16.24
C ARG A 364 72.55 -5.14 -17.16
N GLN A 365 71.43 -4.72 -17.76
CA GLN A 365 71.38 -3.55 -18.66
C GLN A 365 71.39 -2.20 -17.92
N LYS A 366 70.92 -2.13 -16.66
CA LYS A 366 70.94 -0.90 -15.84
C LYS A 366 72.33 -0.46 -15.34
N LYS A 367 73.41 -1.23 -15.58
CA LYS A 367 74.77 -0.90 -15.12
C LYS A 367 75.63 -0.11 -16.13
N LYS A 368 75.10 0.30 -17.29
CA LYS A 368 75.84 1.18 -18.24
C LYS A 368 75.48 2.65 -18.00
N PRO A 369 76.43 3.57 -17.75
CA PRO A 369 76.13 4.98 -17.56
C PRO A 369 75.82 5.66 -18.90
N LYS A 370 74.75 6.46 -18.97
CA LYS A 370 74.41 7.30 -20.13
C LYS A 370 74.67 8.78 -19.79
N ARG A 371 75.51 9.43 -20.60
CA ARG A 371 75.76 10.88 -20.63
C ARG A 371 74.48 11.63 -21.07
N MET A 372 74.18 12.79 -20.47
CA MET A 372 73.07 13.66 -20.87
C MET A 372 73.60 15.00 -21.42
N PRO A 373 73.05 15.54 -22.54
CA PRO A 373 73.27 16.92 -22.96
C PRO A 373 72.22 17.87 -22.38
N ASN A 374 72.67 19.12 -22.15
CA ASN A 374 71.99 20.20 -21.44
C ASN A 374 71.33 21.18 -22.43
N TRP A 375 70.07 21.57 -22.21
CA TRP A 375 69.44 22.67 -22.97
C TRP A 375 68.38 23.38 -22.13
N LYS A 376 68.61 24.67 -21.87
CA LYS A 376 67.68 25.82 -21.98
C LYS A 376 68.21 26.98 -21.14
N LYS A 377 68.40 28.14 -21.76
CA LYS A 377 67.79 29.43 -21.38
C LYS A 377 68.29 30.53 -22.32
N SER A 378 67.36 31.12 -23.05
CA SER A 378 67.51 32.39 -23.78
C SER A 378 66.43 33.34 -23.27
N VAL A 379 66.85 34.51 -22.80
CA VAL A 379 65.99 35.68 -22.55
C VAL A 379 66.81 36.93 -22.95
N PRO A 380 66.35 37.76 -23.90
CA PRO A 380 66.80 39.14 -24.12
C PRO A 380 65.75 40.12 -23.52
N THR A 381 65.96 41.38 -23.12
CA THR A 381 66.98 42.46 -23.26
C THR A 381 66.48 43.60 -22.32
N TRP A 382 67.27 44.16 -21.38
CA TRP A 382 68.22 45.31 -21.41
C TRP A 382 67.66 46.76 -21.36
N LYS A 383 68.10 47.44 -20.27
CA LYS A 383 68.41 48.89 -20.02
C LYS A 383 67.27 49.92 -19.94
N LYS A 384 67.35 50.94 -19.07
CA LYS A 384 68.48 51.52 -18.32
C LYS A 384 68.04 52.00 -16.94
#